data_AF-A0A2E5WP67-F1
#
_entry.id   AF-A0A2E5WP67-F1
#
_cell.length_a   1.000
_cell.length_b   1.000
_cell.length_c   1.000
_cell.angle_alpha   90.00
_cell.angle_beta   90.00
_cell.angle_gamma   90.00
#
_symmetry.space_group_name_H-M   'P 1'
#
loop_
_entity.id
_entity.type
_entity.pdbx_description
1 polymer ?
#
loop_
_entity_poly.entity_id
_entity_poly.type
_entity_poly.pdbx_seq_one_letter_code
_entity_poly.pdbx_strand_id
1 'polypeptide(L)'
;MDIAQIISKHIKTNIYLALSECWVSNKYGNLFFPLDDKYYRDFKYIFLWGHDSLDWLTKFRPKETSSIKLVVSGFPKSKSLRDIRVSNKENSSKLNIGLVGRFSLLNDQFLRSPAQALLETGSDYDHCFPRALAEAKLLNLYMQIKKNNKFSQYTFSFRPHPTEKVDTYTNYFDKVSFKEDICEWLRSLDCVIGPASSVIYECNAAGIPYFCTDTITDCKDDTVKAEPILDRFYKIANNPETIDDLLDQLSNLNNLTRPKNKMENSYSLGSLIEYNENSINEIADCCLNDFSREKDYFFPLKSTFLKMIDTLYIIYHHLFRPHRLWLDFSFLHHSKYIK
;
A
#
# COMPACT_ATOMS: atom_id res chain seq x y z
N MET A 1 5.38 -2.14 22.30
CA MET A 1 4.58 -3.36 22.47
C MET A 1 3.38 -3.17 21.55
N ASP A 2 3.37 -3.92 20.44
CA ASP A 2 2.47 -3.66 19.32
C ASP A 2 1.00 -3.85 19.74
N ILE A 3 0.05 -3.05 19.23
CA ILE A 3 -1.37 -3.20 19.57
C ILE A 3 -1.87 -4.61 19.16
N ALA A 4 -1.31 -5.17 18.09
CA ALA A 4 -1.51 -6.57 17.70
C ALA A 4 -1.10 -7.58 18.80
N GLN A 5 -0.07 -7.25 19.57
CA GLN A 5 0.53 -8.08 20.63
C GLN A 5 -0.29 -8.09 21.93
N ILE A 6 -1.04 -7.01 22.20
CA ILE A 6 -1.96 -6.91 23.35
C ILE A 6 -3.28 -7.61 23.02
N ILE A 7 -3.77 -7.45 21.78
CA ILE A 7 -5.01 -8.10 21.32
C ILE A 7 -4.82 -9.62 21.24
N SER A 8 -3.69 -10.13 20.71
CA SER A 8 -3.42 -11.57 20.62
C SER A 8 -3.21 -12.28 21.97
N LYS A 9 -2.82 -11.55 23.02
CA LYS A 9 -2.67 -12.11 24.38
C LYS A 9 -3.98 -12.22 25.14
N HIS A 10 -4.95 -11.34 24.88
CA HIS A 10 -6.19 -11.27 25.66
C HIS A 10 -7.41 -11.82 24.93
N ILE A 11 -7.38 -11.82 23.60
CA ILE A 11 -8.28 -12.55 22.74
C ILE A 11 -7.42 -13.68 22.17
N LYS A 12 -7.82 -14.95 22.29
CA LYS A 12 -7.17 -16.07 21.56
C LYS A 12 -7.35 -15.92 20.02
N THR A 13 -7.31 -14.72 19.49
CA THR A 13 -7.20 -14.44 18.06
C THR A 13 -5.76 -14.69 17.66
N ASN A 14 -5.48 -15.96 17.34
CA ASN A 14 -4.22 -16.48 16.80
C ASN A 14 -4.05 -16.08 15.32
N ILE A 15 -4.18 -14.79 15.01
CA ILE A 15 -4.27 -14.31 13.62
C ILE A 15 -3.11 -13.37 13.34
N TYR A 16 -2.35 -13.69 12.30
CA TYR A 16 -1.41 -12.78 11.68
C TYR A 16 -1.94 -12.37 10.30
N LEU A 17 -2.28 -11.09 10.16
CA LEU A 17 -2.50 -10.50 8.85
C LEU A 17 -1.13 -10.09 8.32
N ALA A 18 -0.53 -10.94 7.48
CA ALA A 18 0.72 -10.56 6.84
C ALA A 18 0.41 -9.53 5.76
N LEU A 19 0.76 -8.28 6.01
CA LEU A 19 0.69 -7.18 5.03
C LEU A 19 1.78 -7.30 3.94
N SER A 20 2.41 -8.45 3.77
CA SER A 20 3.79 -8.46 3.32
C SER A 20 3.94 -8.52 1.80
N GLU A 21 4.66 -7.50 1.33
CA GLU A 21 5.46 -7.47 0.11
C GLU A 21 6.65 -8.47 0.17
N CYS A 22 6.53 -9.62 0.85
CA CYS A 22 7.61 -10.59 0.99
C CYS A 22 8.09 -11.16 -0.36
N TRP A 23 7.29 -10.99 -1.39
CA TRP A 23 7.62 -11.26 -2.79
C TRP A 23 8.67 -10.31 -3.39
N VAL A 24 8.97 -9.15 -2.76
CA VAL A 24 9.90 -8.17 -3.34
C VAL A 24 11.34 -8.66 -3.30
N SER A 25 11.77 -9.26 -2.20
CA SER A 25 13.08 -9.90 -2.08
C SER A 25 13.15 -10.80 -0.85
N ASN A 26 14.11 -11.72 -0.83
CA ASN A 26 14.40 -12.51 0.38
C ASN A 26 14.75 -11.62 1.59
N LYS A 27 15.34 -10.44 1.38
CA LYS A 27 15.63 -9.48 2.46
C LYS A 27 14.32 -9.03 3.13
N TYR A 28 13.31 -8.64 2.35
CA TYR A 28 11.99 -8.28 2.87
C TYR A 28 11.24 -9.48 3.45
N GLY A 29 11.26 -10.62 2.76
CA GLY A 29 10.67 -11.85 3.30
C GLY A 29 11.26 -12.24 4.67
N ASN A 30 12.58 -12.14 4.84
CA ASN A 30 13.24 -12.39 6.11
C ASN A 30 12.91 -11.34 7.19
N LEU A 31 12.65 -10.09 6.80
CA LEU A 31 12.25 -9.03 7.72
C LEU A 31 10.82 -9.25 8.25
N PHE A 32 9.89 -9.58 7.37
CA PHE A 32 8.48 -9.80 7.74
C PHE A 32 8.22 -11.18 8.33
N PHE A 33 9.05 -12.15 7.99
CA PHE A 33 8.98 -13.55 8.43
C PHE A 33 10.37 -14.03 8.86
N PRO A 34 10.89 -13.56 10.00
CA PRO A 34 12.19 -13.99 10.49
C PRO A 34 12.20 -15.50 10.79
N LEU A 35 13.38 -16.13 10.75
CA LEU A 35 13.54 -17.53 11.17
C LEU A 35 13.42 -17.63 12.69
N ASP A 36 12.93 -18.78 13.18
CA ASP A 36 12.81 -19.08 14.61
C ASP A 36 12.00 -18.06 15.42
N ASP A 37 11.12 -17.30 14.76
CA ASP A 37 10.25 -16.38 15.48
C ASP A 37 9.31 -17.16 16.41
N LYS A 38 9.38 -16.86 17.69
CA LYS A 38 8.53 -17.48 18.71
C LYS A 38 7.04 -17.28 18.40
N TYR A 39 6.67 -16.22 17.68
CA TYR A 39 5.26 -15.91 17.40
C TYR A 39 4.61 -16.87 16.40
N TYR A 40 5.38 -17.61 15.57
CA TYR A 40 4.78 -18.62 14.69
C TYR A 40 3.96 -19.66 15.45
N ARG A 41 4.38 -20.01 16.68
CA ARG A 41 3.69 -20.97 17.53
C ARG A 41 2.31 -20.47 17.98
N ASP A 42 2.13 -19.15 17.99
CA ASP A 42 0.89 -18.51 18.41
C ASP A 42 -0.04 -18.25 17.21
N PHE A 43 0.43 -18.43 15.97
CA PHE A 43 -0.36 -18.19 14.78
C PHE A 43 -1.11 -19.45 14.33
N LYS A 44 -2.40 -19.28 14.03
CA LYS A 44 -3.24 -20.30 13.43
C LYS A 44 -3.44 -20.06 11.93
N TYR A 45 -3.50 -18.79 11.55
CA TYR A 45 -3.59 -18.34 10.17
C TYR A 45 -2.53 -17.30 9.86
N ILE A 46 -1.99 -17.37 8.64
CA ILE A 46 -1.34 -16.27 7.96
C ILE A 46 -2.13 -15.98 6.69
N PHE A 47 -2.71 -14.79 6.63
CA PHE A 47 -3.43 -14.30 5.45
C PHE A 47 -2.47 -13.55 4.52
N LEU A 48 -2.50 -13.90 3.23
CA LEU A 48 -1.56 -13.47 2.21
C LEU A 48 -2.28 -12.73 1.08
N TRP A 49 -1.60 -11.74 0.51
CA TRP A 49 -2.18 -10.94 -0.58
C TRP A 49 -2.15 -11.65 -1.92
N GLY A 50 -1.22 -12.57 -2.17
CA GLY A 50 -1.11 -13.28 -3.44
C GLY A 50 -0.31 -14.58 -3.31
N HIS A 51 -0.30 -15.35 -4.39
CA HIS A 51 0.39 -16.64 -4.47
C HIS A 51 1.92 -16.54 -4.36
N ASP A 52 2.56 -15.44 -4.80
CA ASP A 52 4.01 -15.26 -4.68
C ASP A 52 4.45 -15.27 -3.21
N SER A 53 3.65 -14.67 -2.32
CA SER A 53 3.89 -14.72 -0.88
C SER A 53 3.72 -16.13 -0.31
N LEU A 54 2.74 -16.89 -0.81
CA LEU A 54 2.49 -18.28 -0.43
C LEU A 54 3.64 -19.18 -0.85
N ASP A 55 4.05 -19.06 -2.11
CA ASP A 55 5.16 -19.82 -2.70
C ASP A 55 6.46 -19.53 -1.96
N TRP A 56 6.71 -18.25 -1.64
CA TRP A 56 7.88 -17.86 -0.85
C TRP A 56 7.87 -18.49 0.54
N LEU A 57 6.77 -18.37 1.29
CA LEU A 57 6.66 -18.96 2.64
C LEU A 57 6.78 -20.48 2.62
N THR A 58 6.13 -21.13 1.67
CA THR A 58 6.18 -22.60 1.53
C THR A 58 7.60 -23.07 1.22
N LYS A 59 8.33 -22.32 0.39
CA LYS A 59 9.72 -22.62 0.02
C LYS A 59 10.73 -22.33 1.11
N PHE A 60 10.63 -21.17 1.76
CA PHE A 60 11.68 -20.64 2.64
C PHE A 60 11.35 -20.73 4.14
N ARG A 61 10.09 -20.99 4.51
CA ARG A 61 9.61 -21.14 5.90
C ARG A 61 8.77 -22.41 6.13
N PRO A 62 9.12 -23.58 5.55
CA PRO A 62 8.28 -24.77 5.66
C PRO A 62 8.15 -25.29 7.09
N LYS A 63 9.17 -25.11 7.93
CA LYS A 63 9.14 -25.59 9.32
C LYS A 63 8.28 -24.68 10.19
N GLU A 64 8.50 -23.38 10.07
CA GLU A 64 7.81 -22.33 10.81
C GLU A 64 6.31 -22.30 10.49
N THR A 65 5.95 -22.54 9.23
CA THR A 65 4.56 -22.52 8.77
C THR A 65 3.86 -23.87 8.81
N SER A 66 4.54 -24.95 9.21
CA SER A 66 4.01 -26.33 9.18
C SER A 66 2.71 -26.55 9.97
N SER A 67 2.49 -25.78 11.03
CA SER A 67 1.29 -25.85 11.86
C SER A 67 0.29 -24.71 11.59
N ILE A 68 0.63 -23.81 10.67
CA ILE A 68 -0.12 -22.60 10.37
C ILE A 68 -0.87 -22.80 9.05
N LYS A 69 -2.13 -22.37 9.00
CA LYS A 69 -2.88 -22.33 7.74
C LYS A 69 -2.50 -21.06 6.97
N LEU A 70 -1.85 -21.24 5.82
CA LEU A 70 -1.58 -20.15 4.88
C LEU A 70 -2.80 -19.96 3.97
N VAL A 71 -3.37 -18.76 3.92
CA VAL A 71 -4.59 -18.46 3.15
C VAL A 71 -4.31 -17.28 2.25
N VAL A 72 -4.47 -17.43 0.94
CA VAL A 72 -4.38 -16.31 0.01
C VAL A 72 -5.74 -15.62 -0.02
N SER A 73 -5.89 -14.57 0.78
CA SER A 73 -7.15 -13.84 0.92
C SER A 73 -7.25 -12.66 -0.04
N GLY A 74 -6.19 -12.33 -0.78
CA GLY A 74 -6.12 -11.12 -1.58
C GLY A 74 -5.92 -9.85 -0.75
N PHE A 75 -5.92 -8.70 -1.43
CA PHE A 75 -5.72 -7.39 -0.79
C PHE A 75 -7.01 -6.84 -0.13
N PRO A 76 -7.00 -6.53 1.17
CA PRO A 76 -8.22 -6.12 1.89
C PRO A 76 -8.90 -4.85 1.34
N LYS A 77 -8.16 -3.96 0.65
CA LYS A 77 -8.72 -2.71 0.09
C LYS A 77 -9.28 -2.89 -1.34
N SER A 78 -9.20 -4.08 -1.93
CA SER A 78 -9.59 -4.33 -3.33
C SER A 78 -11.01 -3.90 -3.67
N LYS A 79 -11.96 -4.10 -2.74
CA LYS A 79 -13.35 -3.63 -2.92
C LYS A 79 -13.43 -2.09 -2.94
N SER A 80 -12.86 -1.45 -1.93
CA SER A 80 -12.86 0.02 -1.81
C SER A 80 -12.20 0.72 -3.00
N LEU A 81 -11.13 0.13 -3.56
CA LEU A 81 -10.47 0.64 -4.76
C LEU A 81 -11.36 0.52 -6.00
N ARG A 82 -12.11 -0.59 -6.15
CA ARG A 82 -13.04 -0.76 -7.28
C ARG A 82 -14.18 0.27 -7.25
N ASP A 83 -14.67 0.59 -6.05
CA ASP A 83 -15.77 1.55 -5.89
C ASP A 83 -15.35 2.97 -6.35
N ILE A 84 -14.04 3.31 -6.28
CA ILE A 84 -13.52 4.56 -6.84
C ILE A 84 -13.78 4.65 -8.35
N ARG A 85 -13.50 3.56 -9.09
CA ARG A 85 -13.66 3.50 -10.54
C ARG A 85 -15.08 3.86 -11.00
N VAL A 86 -16.08 3.43 -10.22
CA VAL A 86 -17.50 3.65 -10.55
C VAL A 86 -17.89 5.11 -10.35
N SER A 87 -17.25 5.81 -9.41
CA SER A 87 -17.55 7.21 -9.05
C SER A 87 -16.97 8.27 -10.00
N ASN A 88 -16.56 7.89 -11.22
CA ASN A 88 -15.76 8.77 -12.09
C ASN A 88 -16.44 10.13 -12.35
N LYS A 89 -15.65 11.16 -12.09
CA LYS A 89 -16.04 12.55 -11.86
C LYS A 89 -16.61 13.21 -13.10
N GLU A 90 -17.80 13.77 -12.97
CA GLU A 90 -18.34 14.72 -13.93
C GLU A 90 -17.83 16.15 -13.57
N ASN A 91 -17.34 16.87 -14.58
CA ASN A 91 -17.25 18.35 -14.60
C ASN A 91 -16.09 19.08 -13.87
N SER A 92 -14.89 18.51 -13.76
CA SER A 92 -13.69 19.31 -13.42
C SER A 92 -13.04 19.87 -14.70
N SER A 93 -12.75 21.18 -14.75
CA SER A 93 -12.02 21.81 -15.85
C SER A 93 -10.51 21.60 -15.82
N LYS A 94 -9.96 21.19 -14.66
CA LYS A 94 -8.53 20.90 -14.47
C LYS A 94 -8.34 19.43 -14.09
N LEU A 95 -7.27 18.80 -14.60
CA LEU A 95 -6.88 17.47 -14.14
C LEU A 95 -6.20 17.57 -12.77
N ASN A 96 -6.56 16.66 -11.87
CA ASN A 96 -5.97 16.49 -10.56
C ASN A 96 -4.94 15.35 -10.61
N ILE A 97 -3.67 15.69 -10.47
CA ILE A 97 -2.55 14.76 -10.61
C ILE A 97 -1.98 14.43 -9.23
N GLY A 98 -1.86 13.14 -8.92
CA GLY A 98 -1.13 12.67 -7.75
C GLY A 98 0.37 12.59 -8.01
N LEU A 99 1.18 13.03 -7.05
CA LEU A 99 2.63 12.83 -7.06
C LEU A 99 3.02 11.96 -5.86
N VAL A 100 3.79 10.89 -6.08
CA VAL A 100 4.21 9.96 -5.02
C VAL A 100 5.64 10.25 -4.59
N GLY A 101 5.82 10.54 -3.31
CA GLY A 101 7.14 10.70 -2.70
C GLY A 101 7.84 9.37 -2.43
N ARG A 102 9.16 9.37 -2.57
CA ARG A 102 10.06 8.31 -2.08
C ARG A 102 11.38 8.92 -1.60
N PHE A 103 11.36 10.08 -0.96
CA PHE A 103 12.54 10.89 -0.63
C PHE A 103 13.14 10.57 0.75
N SER A 104 13.15 9.28 1.11
CA SER A 104 13.54 8.80 2.43
C SER A 104 15.02 9.02 2.79
N LEU A 105 15.89 9.24 1.82
CA LEU A 105 17.31 9.56 2.04
C LEU A 105 17.58 11.06 1.96
N LEU A 106 16.66 11.84 1.37
CA LEU A 106 16.78 13.29 1.24
C LEU A 106 16.03 14.08 2.32
N ASN A 107 14.90 13.53 2.81
CA ASN A 107 13.99 14.19 3.74
C ASN A 107 13.33 13.17 4.68
N ASP A 108 14.15 12.45 5.45
CA ASP A 108 13.59 11.54 6.45
C ASP A 108 12.95 12.28 7.64
N GLN A 109 12.17 11.53 8.41
CA GLN A 109 11.54 11.98 9.65
C GLN A 109 12.54 12.47 10.73
N PHE A 110 13.82 12.12 10.62
CA PHE A 110 14.87 12.49 11.57
C PHE A 110 15.61 13.77 11.13
N LEU A 111 15.27 14.34 9.97
CA LEU A 111 15.91 15.49 9.37
C LEU A 111 17.43 15.33 9.23
N ARG A 112 17.88 14.09 8.98
CA ARG A 112 19.30 13.84 8.72
C ARG A 112 19.68 14.47 7.40
N SER A 113 20.91 14.98 7.32
CA SER A 113 21.46 15.37 6.01
C SER A 113 21.59 14.13 5.11
N PRO A 114 21.49 14.26 3.78
CA PRO A 114 21.70 13.13 2.87
C PRO A 114 23.05 12.42 3.09
N ALA A 115 24.10 13.19 3.39
CA ALA A 115 25.41 12.65 3.71
C ALA A 115 25.38 11.80 4.99
N GLN A 116 24.70 12.28 6.04
CA GLN A 116 24.53 11.52 7.28
C GLN A 116 23.70 10.25 7.05
N ALA A 117 22.59 10.35 6.32
CA ALA A 117 21.76 9.19 5.99
C ALA A 117 22.57 8.10 5.24
N LEU A 118 23.42 8.50 4.29
CA LEU A 118 24.32 7.60 3.57
C LEU A 118 25.42 7.02 4.48
N LEU A 119 26.07 7.82 5.33
CA LEU A 119 27.11 7.33 6.25
C LEU A 119 26.56 6.30 7.24
N GLU A 120 25.34 6.53 7.75
CA GLU A 120 24.67 5.62 8.69
C GLU A 120 24.21 4.31 8.03
N THR A 121 24.15 4.23 6.69
CA THR A 121 23.86 2.97 5.98
C THR A 121 25.04 1.99 5.99
N GLY A 122 26.23 2.46 6.39
CA GLY A 122 27.40 1.61 6.63
C GLY A 122 27.78 0.76 5.42
N SER A 123 27.69 -0.57 5.56
CA SER A 123 28.07 -1.54 4.52
C SER A 123 27.12 -1.62 3.33
N ASP A 124 25.94 -0.98 3.39
CA ASP A 124 24.94 -0.99 2.31
C ASP A 124 25.09 0.22 1.35
N TYR A 125 26.22 0.93 1.42
CA TYR A 125 26.48 2.16 0.63
C TYR A 125 26.27 1.98 -0.87
N ASP A 126 26.75 0.88 -1.45
CA ASP A 126 26.62 0.58 -2.88
C ASP A 126 25.15 0.43 -3.33
N HIS A 127 24.25 0.12 -2.40
CA HIS A 127 22.81 0.06 -2.64
C HIS A 127 22.12 1.40 -2.32
N CYS A 128 22.55 2.09 -1.26
CA CYS A 128 21.93 3.33 -0.81
C CYS A 128 22.29 4.55 -1.67
N PHE A 129 23.51 4.62 -2.23
CA PHE A 129 23.93 5.74 -3.06
C PHE A 129 23.15 5.86 -4.37
N PRO A 130 22.98 4.79 -5.19
CA PRO A 130 22.12 4.84 -6.37
C PRO A 130 20.69 5.24 -6.05
N ARG A 131 20.16 4.77 -4.90
CA ARG A 131 18.83 5.17 -4.43
C ARG A 131 18.77 6.67 -4.11
N ALA A 132 19.73 7.22 -3.37
CA ALA A 132 19.76 8.66 -3.09
C ALA A 132 19.85 9.50 -4.37
N LEU A 133 20.62 9.03 -5.37
CA LEU A 133 20.69 9.67 -6.68
C LEU A 133 19.33 9.63 -7.39
N ALA A 134 18.64 8.49 -7.40
CA ALA A 134 17.30 8.36 -7.97
C ALA A 134 16.29 9.29 -7.28
N GLU A 135 16.31 9.36 -5.96
CA GLU A 135 15.48 10.29 -5.17
C GLU A 135 15.76 11.75 -5.57
N ALA A 136 17.03 12.13 -5.77
CA ALA A 136 17.40 13.49 -6.16
C ALA A 136 16.96 13.83 -7.59
N LYS A 137 17.11 12.89 -8.53
CA LYS A 137 16.65 13.06 -9.91
C LYS A 137 15.13 13.18 -9.98
N LEU A 138 14.40 12.38 -9.21
CA LEU A 138 12.93 12.46 -9.10
C LEU A 138 12.48 13.80 -8.52
N LEU A 139 13.12 14.28 -7.44
CA LEU A 139 12.79 15.58 -6.87
C LEU A 139 13.03 16.71 -7.87
N ASN A 140 14.15 16.65 -8.60
CA ASN A 140 14.45 17.61 -9.67
C ASN A 140 13.38 17.57 -10.77
N LEU A 141 12.94 16.39 -11.19
CA LEU A 141 11.84 16.22 -12.16
C LEU A 141 10.54 16.88 -11.65
N TYR A 142 10.16 16.65 -10.39
CA TYR A 142 8.98 17.29 -9.81
C TYR A 142 9.09 18.82 -9.78
N MET A 143 10.28 19.36 -9.49
CA MET A 143 10.51 20.80 -9.55
C MET A 143 10.43 21.35 -10.98
N GLN A 144 10.88 20.58 -11.99
CA GLN A 144 10.72 20.94 -13.40
C GLN A 144 9.26 20.93 -13.84
N ILE A 145 8.50 19.90 -13.46
CA ILE A 145 7.05 19.82 -13.72
C ILE A 145 6.35 21.05 -13.14
N LYS A 146 6.64 21.40 -11.87
CA LYS A 146 6.01 22.56 -11.22
C LYS A 146 6.36 23.90 -11.87
N LYS A 147 7.61 24.07 -12.33
CA LYS A 147 8.08 25.31 -12.97
C LYS A 147 7.67 25.44 -14.43
N ASN A 148 7.25 24.35 -15.07
CA ASN A 148 6.90 24.36 -16.48
C ASN A 148 5.46 24.87 -16.67
N ASN A 149 5.33 26.00 -17.37
CA ASN A 149 4.03 26.65 -17.62
C ASN A 149 3.01 25.74 -18.33
N LYS A 150 3.48 24.74 -19.09
CA LYS A 150 2.61 23.72 -19.72
C LYS A 150 1.91 22.79 -18.72
N PHE A 151 2.20 22.88 -17.41
CA PHE A 151 1.50 22.15 -16.36
C PHE A 151 0.56 23.03 -15.51
N SER A 152 0.47 24.34 -15.79
CA SER A 152 -0.33 25.30 -15.01
C SER A 152 -1.85 25.05 -15.05
N GLN A 153 -2.31 24.28 -16.04
CA GLN A 153 -3.69 23.83 -16.16
C GLN A 153 -4.03 22.62 -15.27
N TYR A 154 -3.05 22.02 -14.59
CA TYR A 154 -3.26 20.90 -13.69
C TYR A 154 -3.22 21.34 -12.22
N THR A 155 -3.82 20.53 -11.34
CA THR A 155 -3.62 20.64 -9.89
C THR A 155 -2.80 19.44 -9.42
N PHE A 156 -1.96 19.65 -8.42
CA PHE A 156 -1.06 18.61 -7.92
C PHE A 156 -1.37 18.28 -6.46
N SER A 157 -1.47 17.00 -6.15
CA SER A 157 -1.53 16.48 -4.79
C SER A 157 -0.33 15.57 -4.53
N PHE A 158 0.54 15.97 -3.62
CA PHE A 158 1.73 15.21 -3.25
C PHE A 158 1.46 14.28 -2.07
N ARG A 159 1.86 13.01 -2.16
CA ARG A 159 1.76 12.01 -1.10
C ARG A 159 3.18 11.56 -0.69
N PRO A 160 3.73 12.08 0.41
CA PRO A 160 5.05 11.66 0.90
C PRO A 160 5.04 10.21 1.39
N HIS A 161 6.20 9.54 1.35
CA HIS A 161 6.37 8.24 1.97
C HIS A 161 6.19 8.33 3.51
N PRO A 162 5.69 7.28 4.19
CA PRO A 162 5.48 7.28 5.65
C PRO A 162 6.69 7.68 6.50
N THR A 163 7.90 7.47 5.99
CA THR A 163 9.17 7.77 6.69
C THR A 163 9.73 9.16 6.41
N GLU A 164 9.03 9.97 5.61
CA GLU A 164 9.46 11.32 5.25
C GLU A 164 8.88 12.38 6.18
N LYS A 165 9.60 13.50 6.34
CA LYS A 165 9.10 14.63 7.13
C LYS A 165 8.10 15.45 6.30
N VAL A 166 6.82 15.19 6.51
CA VAL A 166 5.69 15.78 5.76
C VAL A 166 5.70 17.30 5.71
N ASP A 167 6.02 17.95 6.83
CA ASP A 167 5.94 19.41 6.97
C ASP A 167 6.89 20.17 6.03
N THR A 168 7.95 19.52 5.52
CA THR A 168 8.87 20.19 4.59
C THR A 168 8.22 20.42 3.23
N TYR A 169 7.21 19.65 2.87
CA TYR A 169 6.56 19.68 1.55
C TYR A 169 5.47 20.72 1.40
N THR A 170 4.93 21.25 2.50
CA THR A 170 3.81 22.20 2.46
C THR A 170 4.18 23.51 1.76
N ASN A 171 5.48 23.83 1.67
CA ASN A 171 5.98 24.99 0.94
C ASN A 171 6.16 24.72 -0.57
N TYR A 172 6.16 23.46 -0.99
CA TYR A 172 6.48 23.04 -2.36
C TYR A 172 5.29 22.46 -3.12
N PHE A 173 4.24 22.00 -2.44
CA PHE A 173 3.08 21.40 -3.09
C PHE A 173 1.78 21.97 -2.54
N ASP A 174 0.81 22.19 -3.43
CA ASP A 174 -0.45 22.87 -3.09
C ASP A 174 -1.31 22.04 -2.13
N LYS A 175 -1.28 20.71 -2.30
CA LYS A 175 -1.94 19.75 -1.40
C LYS A 175 -0.97 18.63 -1.02
N VAL A 176 -0.74 18.44 0.28
CA VAL A 176 0.05 17.31 0.82
C VAL A 176 -0.88 16.30 1.49
N SER A 177 -1.03 15.11 0.89
CA SER A 177 -1.93 14.05 1.35
C SER A 177 -1.17 12.96 2.11
N PHE A 178 -0.94 13.18 3.40
CA PHE A 178 -0.29 12.19 4.28
C PHE A 178 -1.27 11.43 5.19
N LYS A 179 -2.31 12.13 5.67
CA LYS A 179 -3.26 11.60 6.64
C LYS A 179 -4.49 10.93 6.00
N GLU A 180 -4.73 11.18 4.72
CA GLU A 180 -5.89 10.64 3.98
C GLU A 180 -5.64 9.16 3.61
N ASP A 181 -6.72 8.35 3.63
CA ASP A 181 -6.64 6.98 3.12
C ASP A 181 -6.25 6.96 1.67
N ILE A 182 -5.47 5.97 1.26
CA ILE A 182 -5.02 5.86 -0.14
C ILE A 182 -6.22 5.83 -1.09
N CYS A 183 -7.33 5.20 -0.70
CA CYS A 183 -8.55 5.16 -1.49
C CYS A 183 -9.21 6.55 -1.58
N GLU A 184 -9.21 7.32 -0.50
CA GLU A 184 -9.73 8.69 -0.49
C GLU A 184 -8.88 9.61 -1.37
N TRP A 185 -7.56 9.51 -1.24
CA TRP A 185 -6.62 10.26 -2.06
C TRP A 185 -6.84 9.93 -3.54
N LEU A 186 -6.78 8.65 -3.90
CA LEU A 186 -6.99 8.15 -5.27
C LEU A 186 -8.35 8.59 -5.85
N ARG A 187 -9.43 8.59 -5.06
CA ARG A 187 -10.75 9.07 -5.50
C ARG A 187 -10.73 10.53 -5.99
N SER A 188 -9.83 11.34 -5.46
CA SER A 188 -9.69 12.75 -5.85
C SER A 188 -8.82 12.99 -7.08
N LEU A 189 -8.13 11.97 -7.60
CA LEU A 189 -7.15 12.07 -8.68
C LEU A 189 -7.68 11.56 -10.02
N ASP A 190 -7.09 12.05 -11.09
CA ASP A 190 -7.36 11.61 -12.46
C ASP A 190 -6.22 10.72 -12.97
N CYS A 191 -5.00 10.94 -12.47
CA CYS A 191 -3.83 10.08 -12.65
C CYS A 191 -2.84 10.23 -11.50
N VAL A 192 -1.82 9.37 -11.48
CA VAL A 192 -0.69 9.41 -10.55
C VAL A 192 0.63 9.40 -11.33
N ILE A 193 1.61 10.17 -10.87
CA ILE A 193 2.97 10.25 -11.41
C ILE A 193 3.94 9.95 -10.27
N GLY A 194 4.88 9.02 -10.49
CA GLY A 194 5.89 8.71 -9.48
C GLY A 194 6.85 7.60 -9.90
N PRO A 195 7.79 7.23 -9.03
CA PRO A 195 8.74 6.15 -9.31
C PRO A 195 8.04 4.79 -9.28
N ALA A 196 8.74 3.70 -9.62
CA ALA A 196 8.20 2.37 -9.39
C ALA A 196 7.90 2.16 -7.89
N SER A 197 6.64 1.81 -7.59
CA SER A 197 6.11 1.71 -6.21
C SER A 197 4.92 0.75 -6.16
N SER A 198 4.67 0.15 -5.00
CA SER A 198 3.48 -0.68 -4.78
C SER A 198 2.18 0.07 -5.04
N VAL A 199 2.16 1.41 -4.91
CA VAL A 199 1.03 2.29 -5.26
C VAL A 199 0.49 2.07 -6.68
N ILE A 200 1.32 1.56 -7.60
CA ILE A 200 0.91 1.20 -8.95
C ILE A 200 -0.21 0.15 -8.92
N TYR A 201 -0.17 -0.78 -7.97
CA TYR A 201 -1.23 -1.78 -7.78
C TYR A 201 -2.55 -1.12 -7.41
N GLU A 202 -2.55 -0.24 -6.40
CA GLU A 202 -3.78 0.44 -5.99
C GLU A 202 -4.34 1.32 -7.10
N CYS A 203 -3.47 1.99 -7.88
CA CYS A 203 -3.88 2.76 -9.05
C CYS A 203 -4.51 1.86 -10.11
N ASN A 204 -3.90 0.72 -10.42
CA ASN A 204 -4.42 -0.24 -11.39
C ASN A 204 -5.79 -0.80 -10.94
N ALA A 205 -5.90 -1.21 -9.67
CA ALA A 205 -7.14 -1.69 -9.08
C ALA A 205 -8.25 -0.62 -9.06
N ALA A 206 -7.89 0.65 -8.86
CA ALA A 206 -8.81 1.79 -8.93
C ALA A 206 -9.12 2.24 -10.38
N GLY A 207 -8.44 1.70 -11.39
CA GLY A 207 -8.56 2.13 -12.78
C GLY A 207 -8.01 3.54 -13.04
N ILE A 208 -7.06 3.99 -12.22
CA ILE A 208 -6.38 5.28 -12.32
C ILE A 208 -5.04 5.08 -13.04
N PRO A 209 -4.76 5.79 -14.15
CA PRO A 209 -3.48 5.70 -14.83
C PRO A 209 -2.30 6.10 -13.93
N TYR A 210 -1.23 5.29 -13.96
CA TYR A 210 0.04 5.59 -13.30
C TYR A 210 1.11 5.86 -14.35
N PHE A 211 1.86 6.96 -14.20
CA PHE A 211 3.02 7.32 -15.02
C PHE A 211 4.30 7.10 -14.22
N CYS A 212 5.06 6.09 -14.59
CA CYS A 212 6.33 5.77 -13.94
C CYS A 212 7.45 6.68 -14.47
N THR A 213 8.10 7.39 -13.56
CA THR A 213 9.11 8.40 -13.91
C THR A 213 10.52 7.85 -14.08
N ASP A 214 10.76 6.59 -13.75
CA ASP A 214 12.13 6.06 -13.66
C ASP A 214 12.85 6.01 -15.02
N THR A 215 12.09 5.99 -16.13
CA THR A 215 12.65 6.17 -17.48
C THR A 215 13.10 7.61 -17.71
N ILE A 216 12.26 8.61 -17.38
CA ILE A 216 12.61 10.04 -17.49
C ILE A 216 13.84 10.37 -16.65
N THR A 217 13.94 9.79 -15.44
CA THR A 217 15.07 10.04 -14.54
C THR A 217 16.28 9.17 -14.84
N ASP A 218 16.23 8.27 -15.83
CA ASP A 218 17.32 7.33 -16.12
C ASP A 218 17.75 6.57 -14.85
N CYS A 219 16.77 5.94 -14.19
CA CYS A 219 16.94 5.13 -12.97
C CYS A 219 16.36 3.72 -13.09
N LYS A 220 15.63 3.43 -14.17
CA LYS A 220 14.93 2.15 -14.35
C LYS A 220 15.86 0.95 -14.16
N ASP A 221 17.00 0.92 -14.85
CA ASP A 221 17.89 -0.23 -14.84
C ASP A 221 18.52 -0.47 -13.47
N ASP A 222 18.94 0.60 -12.78
CA ASP A 222 19.45 0.52 -11.41
C ASP A 222 18.36 0.03 -10.45
N THR A 223 17.13 0.53 -10.59
CA THR A 223 15.98 0.11 -9.79
C THR A 223 15.64 -1.36 -10.01
N VAL A 224 15.64 -1.86 -11.26
CA VAL A 224 15.41 -3.29 -11.56
C VAL A 224 16.56 -4.15 -11.06
N LYS A 225 17.80 -3.70 -11.19
CA LYS A 225 18.97 -4.43 -10.66
C LYS A 225 18.89 -4.58 -9.14
N ALA A 226 18.44 -3.54 -8.44
CA ALA A 226 18.26 -3.51 -7.00
C ALA A 226 17.05 -4.35 -6.53
N GLU A 227 15.91 -4.19 -7.21
CA GLU A 227 14.63 -4.82 -6.87
C GLU A 227 14.00 -5.42 -8.15
N PRO A 228 14.43 -6.61 -8.63
CA PRO A 228 14.03 -7.18 -9.92
C PRO A 228 12.53 -7.33 -10.12
N ILE A 229 11.77 -7.47 -9.03
CA ILE A 229 10.33 -7.60 -9.11
C ILE A 229 9.64 -6.35 -9.68
N LEU A 230 10.28 -5.17 -9.56
CA LEU A 230 9.75 -3.92 -10.08
C LEU A 230 9.67 -3.93 -11.61
N ASP A 231 10.35 -4.86 -12.30
CA ASP A 231 10.15 -5.11 -13.74
C ASP A 231 8.66 -5.31 -14.09
N ARG A 232 7.92 -5.99 -13.22
CA ARG A 232 6.48 -6.20 -13.39
C ARG A 232 5.67 -4.90 -13.28
N PHE A 233 6.14 -3.94 -12.49
CA PHE A 233 5.48 -2.64 -12.33
C PHE A 233 5.64 -1.77 -13.57
N TYR A 234 6.81 -1.79 -14.21
CA TYR A 234 6.99 -1.08 -15.49
C TYR A 234 6.09 -1.65 -16.58
N LYS A 235 5.82 -2.96 -16.61
CA LYS A 235 4.95 -3.58 -17.63
C LYS A 235 3.49 -3.12 -17.57
N ILE A 236 3.04 -2.62 -16.43
CA ILE A 236 1.65 -2.20 -16.20
C ILE A 236 1.48 -0.69 -16.06
N ALA A 237 2.57 0.04 -15.81
CA ALA A 237 2.58 1.49 -15.77
C ALA A 237 2.73 2.08 -17.18
N ASN A 238 2.36 3.35 -17.33
CA ASN A 238 2.77 4.15 -18.48
C ASN A 238 4.19 4.65 -18.21
N ASN A 239 5.14 4.45 -19.13
CA ASN A 239 6.56 4.77 -18.92
C ASN A 239 6.99 5.86 -19.90
N PRO A 240 6.66 7.13 -19.65
CA PRO A 240 7.09 8.22 -20.52
C PRO A 240 8.63 8.28 -20.60
N GLU A 241 9.15 8.53 -21.79
CA GLU A 241 10.60 8.63 -22.01
C GLU A 241 11.13 10.04 -21.70
N THR A 242 10.29 11.06 -21.83
CA THR A 242 10.65 12.47 -21.63
C THR A 242 9.52 13.25 -20.94
N ILE A 243 9.81 14.49 -20.52
CA ILE A 243 8.77 15.39 -19.98
C ILE A 243 7.73 15.77 -21.04
N ASP A 244 8.12 15.96 -22.30
CA ASP A 244 7.17 16.27 -23.37
C ASP A 244 6.29 15.06 -23.70
N ASP A 245 6.84 13.84 -23.69
CA ASP A 245 6.04 12.60 -23.81
C ASP A 245 5.05 12.45 -22.64
N LEU A 246 5.47 12.73 -21.40
CA LEU A 246 4.56 12.78 -20.25
C LEU A 246 3.43 13.81 -20.46
N LEU A 247 3.73 15.00 -20.99
CA LEU A 247 2.71 16.02 -21.29
C LEU A 247 1.73 15.58 -22.37
N ASP A 248 2.22 14.94 -23.42
CA ASP A 248 1.41 14.42 -24.52
C ASP A 248 0.46 13.32 -24.01
N GLN A 249 0.98 12.43 -23.16
CA GLN A 249 0.19 11.39 -22.50
C GLN A 249 -0.88 11.98 -21.57
N LEU A 250 -0.55 12.98 -20.75
CA LEU A 250 -1.51 13.66 -19.88
C LEU A 250 -2.60 14.39 -20.69
N SER A 251 -2.24 14.99 -21.82
CA SER A 251 -3.19 15.67 -22.71
C SER A 251 -4.17 14.69 -23.37
N ASN A 252 -3.77 13.42 -23.49
CA ASN A 252 -4.55 12.32 -24.07
C ASN A 252 -5.07 11.33 -23.01
N LEU A 253 -5.24 11.76 -21.75
CA LEU A 253 -5.59 10.86 -20.64
C LEU A 253 -6.88 10.05 -20.87
N ASN A 254 -7.85 10.61 -21.60
CA ASN A 254 -9.09 9.91 -21.97
C ASN A 254 -8.87 8.78 -23.00
N ASN A 255 -7.83 8.91 -23.82
CA ASN A 255 -7.46 7.93 -24.85
C ASN A 255 -6.49 6.89 -24.32
N LEU A 256 -5.67 7.24 -23.32
CA LEU A 256 -4.92 6.26 -22.56
C LEU A 256 -5.93 5.27 -22.00
N THR A 257 -5.77 4.01 -22.38
CA THR A 257 -6.57 2.91 -21.87
C THR A 257 -6.47 2.90 -20.34
N ARG A 258 -7.44 3.53 -19.66
CA ARG A 258 -7.95 3.00 -18.39
C ARG A 258 -8.20 1.53 -18.69
N PRO A 259 -7.45 0.57 -18.14
CA PRO A 259 -7.34 -0.79 -18.68
C PRO A 259 -8.71 -1.29 -19.14
N LYS A 260 -8.95 -1.25 -20.47
CA LYS A 260 -10.32 -1.27 -21.05
C LYS A 260 -10.96 -2.66 -20.98
N ASN A 261 -10.18 -3.70 -20.70
CA ASN A 261 -10.63 -5.07 -20.43
C ASN A 261 -9.77 -5.66 -19.29
N LYS A 262 -10.36 -5.88 -18.11
CA LYS A 262 -10.91 -7.16 -17.60
C LYS A 262 -9.83 -8.20 -17.33
N MET A 263 -9.53 -8.43 -16.06
CA MET A 263 -8.91 -9.65 -15.52
C MET A 263 -7.50 -10.05 -16.01
N GLU A 264 -7.10 -9.80 -17.26
CA GLU A 264 -5.84 -10.25 -17.87
C GLU A 264 -4.60 -9.53 -17.37
N ASN A 265 -4.66 -8.22 -17.12
CA ASN A 265 -3.56 -7.51 -16.44
C ASN A 265 -3.54 -7.74 -14.92
N SER A 266 -4.68 -8.11 -14.32
CA SER A 266 -4.67 -8.64 -12.95
C SER A 266 -4.18 -10.09 -12.90
N TYR A 267 -4.08 -10.83 -14.02
CA TYR A 267 -3.37 -12.12 -14.06
C TYR A 267 -1.85 -11.91 -14.14
N SER A 268 -1.34 -10.85 -14.79
CA SER A 268 0.11 -10.57 -14.83
C SER A 268 0.69 -10.09 -13.49
N LEU A 269 -0.14 -9.47 -12.64
CA LEU A 269 0.12 -9.24 -11.21
C LEU A 269 -0.53 -10.29 -10.29
N GLY A 270 -1.29 -11.24 -10.82
CA GLY A 270 -2.23 -12.05 -10.04
C GLY A 270 -1.55 -12.94 -9.01
N SER A 271 -0.29 -13.30 -9.28
CA SER A 271 0.52 -14.00 -8.30
C SER A 271 1.03 -13.06 -7.20
N LEU A 272 1.29 -11.77 -7.49
CA LEU A 272 1.74 -10.80 -6.49
C LEU A 272 0.64 -10.41 -5.52
N ILE A 273 -0.50 -9.99 -6.07
CA ILE A 273 -1.66 -9.56 -5.29
C ILE A 273 -2.92 -10.07 -5.98
N GLU A 274 -3.51 -11.09 -5.38
CA GLU A 274 -4.77 -11.65 -5.77
C GLU A 274 -5.91 -10.65 -5.51
N TYR A 275 -6.72 -10.48 -6.53
CA TYR A 275 -7.89 -9.63 -6.43
C TYR A 275 -9.06 -10.42 -5.86
N ASN A 276 -9.43 -10.13 -4.62
CA ASN A 276 -10.56 -10.75 -3.94
C ASN A 276 -11.44 -9.68 -3.28
N GLU A 277 -12.62 -9.43 -3.85
CA GLU A 277 -13.61 -8.47 -3.30
C GLU A 277 -14.17 -8.90 -1.94
N ASN A 278 -14.06 -10.19 -1.64
CA ASN A 278 -14.49 -10.80 -0.39
C ASN A 278 -13.31 -11.05 0.56
N SER A 279 -12.12 -10.48 0.31
CA SER A 279 -10.93 -10.67 1.14
C SER A 279 -11.21 -10.54 2.64
N ILE A 280 -11.91 -9.47 3.04
CA ILE A 280 -12.29 -9.23 4.44
C ILE A 280 -13.25 -10.31 4.95
N ASN A 281 -14.23 -10.73 4.14
CA ASN A 281 -15.19 -11.76 4.52
C ASN A 281 -14.52 -13.13 4.66
N GLU A 282 -13.58 -13.47 3.78
CA GLU A 282 -12.83 -14.72 3.86
C GLU A 282 -11.93 -14.77 5.10
N ILE A 283 -11.26 -13.66 5.41
CA ILE A 283 -10.55 -13.49 6.68
C ILE A 283 -11.53 -13.69 7.84
N ALA A 284 -12.68 -13.02 7.81
CA ALA A 284 -13.72 -13.13 8.84
C ALA A 284 -14.17 -14.58 9.05
N ASP A 285 -14.52 -15.27 7.97
CA ASP A 285 -15.06 -16.63 8.00
C ASP A 285 -14.03 -17.62 8.54
N CYS A 286 -12.75 -17.48 8.16
CA CYS A 286 -11.67 -18.28 8.74
C CYS A 286 -11.57 -18.08 10.25
N CYS A 287 -11.66 -16.83 10.72
CA CYS A 287 -11.61 -16.51 12.14
C CYS A 287 -12.84 -17.08 12.87
N LEU A 288 -14.04 -16.86 12.34
CA LEU A 288 -15.32 -17.23 12.95
C LEU A 288 -15.51 -18.75 13.04
N ASN A 289 -15.10 -19.49 12.01
CA ASN A 289 -15.18 -20.96 12.01
C ASN A 289 -14.36 -21.58 13.14
N ASP A 290 -13.25 -20.95 13.51
CA ASP A 290 -12.42 -21.41 14.61
C ASP A 290 -12.93 -21.00 15.99
N PHE A 291 -13.54 -19.81 16.12
CA PHE A 291 -14.21 -19.40 17.35
C PHE A 291 -15.40 -20.30 17.70
N SER A 292 -16.15 -20.75 16.69
CA SER A 292 -17.34 -21.61 16.89
C SER A 292 -17.03 -22.99 17.50
N ARG A 293 -15.76 -23.41 17.52
CA ARG A 293 -15.33 -24.71 18.04
C ARG A 293 -15.01 -24.72 19.53
N GLU A 294 -14.73 -23.57 20.14
CA GLU A 294 -14.62 -23.44 21.60
C GLU A 294 -16.00 -23.06 22.16
N LYS A 295 -16.66 -23.96 22.92
CA LYS A 295 -17.90 -23.62 23.66
C LYS A 295 -17.55 -22.66 24.81
N ASP A 296 -17.37 -21.38 24.51
CA ASP A 296 -17.29 -20.34 25.54
C ASP A 296 -18.72 -19.84 25.86
N TYR A 297 -19.29 -20.39 26.93
CA TYR A 297 -20.62 -20.01 27.43
C TYR A 297 -20.72 -18.52 27.82
N PHE A 298 -19.59 -17.84 28.05
CA PHE A 298 -19.54 -16.41 28.35
C PHE A 298 -19.29 -15.54 27.12
N PHE A 299 -19.10 -16.14 25.93
CA PHE A 299 -18.87 -15.41 24.69
C PHE A 299 -19.95 -14.35 24.40
N PRO A 300 -21.26 -14.58 24.61
CA PRO A 300 -22.28 -13.55 24.37
C PRO A 300 -22.07 -12.29 25.23
N LEU A 301 -21.69 -12.48 26.51
CA LEU A 301 -21.42 -11.37 27.43
C LEU A 301 -20.14 -10.62 27.03
N LYS A 302 -19.06 -11.34 26.73
CA LYS A 302 -17.80 -10.75 26.24
C LYS A 302 -18.00 -10.01 24.92
N SER A 303 -18.75 -10.59 23.99
CA SER A 303 -19.08 -9.95 22.72
C SER A 303 -19.86 -8.67 22.95
N THR A 304 -20.92 -8.69 23.76
CA THR A 304 -21.71 -7.49 24.08
C THR A 304 -20.84 -6.38 24.66
N PHE A 305 -19.92 -6.73 25.56
CA PHE A 305 -18.98 -5.78 26.14
C PHE A 305 -18.02 -5.20 25.10
N LEU A 306 -17.45 -6.02 24.20
CA LEU A 306 -16.61 -5.56 23.10
C LEU A 306 -17.40 -4.64 22.14
N LYS A 307 -18.63 -5.02 21.74
CA LYS A 307 -19.50 -4.17 20.90
C LYS A 307 -19.77 -2.81 21.55
N MET A 308 -19.93 -2.78 22.87
CA MET A 308 -20.10 -1.54 23.62
C MET A 308 -18.82 -0.69 23.57
N ILE A 309 -17.65 -1.30 23.77
CA ILE A 309 -16.36 -0.61 23.62
C ILE A 309 -16.21 -0.05 22.20
N ASP A 310 -16.50 -0.83 21.17
CA ASP A 310 -16.42 -0.40 19.77
C ASP A 310 -17.38 0.75 19.50
N THR A 311 -18.61 0.66 20.00
CA THR A 311 -19.61 1.74 19.87
C THR A 311 -19.13 3.02 20.54
N LEU A 312 -18.59 2.91 21.76
CA LEU A 312 -18.03 4.06 22.48
C LEU A 312 -16.80 4.62 21.75
N TYR A 313 -15.98 3.78 21.15
CA TYR A 313 -14.82 4.18 20.36
C TYR A 313 -15.23 4.88 19.06
N ILE A 314 -16.23 4.36 18.35
CA ILE A 314 -16.83 4.99 17.16
C ILE A 314 -17.43 6.34 17.53
N ILE A 315 -18.22 6.41 18.61
CA ILE A 315 -18.79 7.67 19.11
C ILE A 315 -17.67 8.66 19.46
N TYR A 316 -16.65 8.22 20.19
CA TYR A 316 -15.50 9.05 20.54
C TYR A 316 -14.78 9.58 19.29
N HIS A 317 -14.51 8.73 18.29
CA HIS A 317 -13.90 9.19 17.05
C HIS A 317 -14.82 10.11 16.26
N HIS A 318 -16.11 9.83 16.19
CA HIS A 318 -17.05 10.70 15.49
C HIS A 318 -17.13 12.09 16.13
N LEU A 319 -17.15 12.16 17.48
CA LEU A 319 -17.26 13.42 18.22
C LEU A 319 -15.95 14.19 18.29
N PHE A 320 -14.81 13.51 18.41
CA PHE A 320 -13.53 14.15 18.75
C PHE A 320 -12.45 14.01 17.67
N ARG A 321 -12.59 13.06 16.73
CA ARG A 321 -11.59 12.75 15.69
C ARG A 321 -12.21 12.21 14.39
N PRO A 322 -13.07 12.98 13.69
CA PRO A 322 -13.92 12.49 12.58
C PRO A 322 -13.17 11.92 11.36
N HIS A 323 -11.84 11.98 11.32
CA HIS A 323 -11.01 11.59 10.16
C HIS A 323 -10.06 10.40 10.42
N ARG A 324 -10.32 9.54 11.42
CA ARG A 324 -9.33 8.53 11.89
C ARG A 324 -9.83 7.10 12.11
N LEU A 325 -10.89 6.64 11.44
CA LEU A 325 -11.23 5.21 11.43
C LEU A 325 -10.44 4.48 10.33
N TRP A 326 -9.18 4.17 10.64
CA TRP A 326 -8.35 3.27 9.85
C TRP A 326 -8.29 1.92 10.55
N LEU A 327 -8.88 0.90 9.91
CA LEU A 327 -9.03 -0.47 10.41
C LEU A 327 -9.73 -0.61 11.76
N ASP A 328 -11.03 -0.84 11.68
CA ASP A 328 -11.80 -1.33 12.81
C ASP A 328 -11.75 -2.87 12.84
N PHE A 329 -10.95 -3.44 13.73
CA PHE A 329 -10.93 -4.89 13.98
C PHE A 329 -12.31 -5.41 14.44
N SER A 330 -13.22 -4.52 14.88
CA SER A 330 -14.57 -4.91 15.25
C SER A 330 -15.43 -5.35 14.06
N PHE A 331 -15.14 -4.89 12.84
CA PHE A 331 -15.93 -5.25 11.65
C PHE A 331 -15.89 -6.77 11.38
N LEU A 332 -14.76 -7.42 11.69
CA LEU A 332 -14.61 -8.88 11.64
C LEU A 332 -15.49 -9.61 12.67
N HIS A 333 -15.86 -8.94 13.75
CA HIS A 333 -16.73 -9.47 14.81
C HIS A 333 -18.23 -9.25 14.53
N HIS A 334 -18.59 -8.26 13.70
CA HIS A 334 -19.96 -7.81 13.47
C HIS A 334 -20.65 -8.43 12.24
N SER A 335 -19.91 -9.05 11.30
CA SER A 335 -20.50 -9.66 10.09
C SER A 335 -21.48 -10.81 10.37
N LYS A 336 -21.54 -11.31 11.61
CA LYS A 336 -22.43 -12.40 12.01
C LYS A 336 -23.90 -11.98 12.26
N TYR A 337 -24.27 -10.69 12.18
CA TYR A 337 -25.61 -10.24 12.57
C TYR A 337 -26.28 -9.22 11.64
N ILE A 338 -25.83 -9.11 10.39
CA ILE A 338 -26.66 -8.53 9.31
C ILE A 338 -27.17 -9.68 8.43
N LYS A 339 -28.22 -10.33 8.91
CA LYS A 339 -29.22 -11.03 8.10
C LYS A 339 -30.58 -10.76 8.70
#